data_AF-A0A8H5QTL1-F1
#
_entry.id   AF-A0A8H5QTL1-F1
#
_cell.length_a   1.000
_cell.length_b   1.000
_cell.length_c   1.000
_cell.angle_alpha   90.00
_cell.angle_beta   90.00
_cell.angle_gamma   90.00
#
_symmetry.space_group_name_H-M   'P 1'
#
loop_
_entity.id
_entity.type
_entity.pdbx_description
1 polymer ?
#
loop_
_entity_poly.entity_id
_entity_poly.type
_entity_poly.pdbx_seq_one_letter_code
_entity_poly.pdbx_strand_id
1 'polypeptide(L)'
;MDDPMATFKDDVEAVRGAIRQETDKGRDVIVITHSYGGTVGNSAVKGFSRPAESSTSGQNPVSPSTARERVPVTGHVVGIIPIATGFCFTGLTFMDHFLNITPPFFRVNKKTGYADLTVRPQKFFYHDLPPAEADHATSMLTTQSLRALFEGREYSYSGWLDVPVWFIGTVEDQGLPILVQRAQIGMVRMLGGRVVYTELKTSHSPFLSQPKQVVQIVLQAFESFTGTRADDTPETLERENRPFIPLFFMSSPKTKSPAGPSSPASGPKSTPSRQAELIPAADNDEDVRDDADSTLEIDADSSTASVSSSILHYRSIQGRTFHSDKFVTDYSFPNDEQQLESVDISHHYLTVLLDGQLYLAPIGDNVQKALDVGTGSGIWAIDFADQFPQAEVTATDLSPTQPKWVPPNVRFEIDDATETWTWKDNTFDFVHMRYLFGAIQDWTALYQQAYRVCTPGGWVESVEADIHFRSDDGTAEEQEVYKLCNKLYEEGGKAIGRTFFVHDLQPKGMEEAGFVDIKTVDYKIPIGDWPKDPRLAEVGRFVKLTLENDMEDCLRVYFTVVEQCAAMAKGRVSSVPDAE
;
A
#
# COMPACT_ATOMS: atom_id res chain seq x y z
N MET A 1 3.48 6.52 -39.69
CA MET A 1 3.92 7.02 -38.38
C MET A 1 3.05 8.18 -37.89
N ASP A 2 2.34 8.92 -38.75
CA ASP A 2 1.36 9.94 -38.30
C ASP A 2 -0.05 9.60 -38.81
N ASP A 3 -0.66 8.59 -38.20
CA ASP A 3 -2.06 8.24 -38.46
C ASP A 3 -2.88 8.43 -37.18
N PRO A 4 -3.82 9.40 -37.13
CA PRO A 4 -4.65 9.61 -35.94
C PRO A 4 -5.66 8.47 -35.71
N MET A 5 -5.80 7.56 -36.69
CA MET A 5 -6.63 6.37 -36.59
C MET A 5 -5.86 5.14 -36.11
N ALA A 6 -4.53 5.23 -35.98
CA ALA A 6 -3.70 4.15 -35.46
C ALA A 6 -4.16 3.77 -34.05
N THR A 7 -4.28 2.46 -33.82
CA THR A 7 -4.83 1.88 -32.60
C THR A 7 -3.74 1.19 -31.79
N PHE A 8 -4.04 0.89 -30.52
CA PHE A 8 -3.14 0.13 -29.66
C PHE A 8 -2.83 -1.26 -30.26
N LYS A 9 -3.78 -1.86 -30.98
CA LYS A 9 -3.57 -3.11 -31.72
C LYS A 9 -2.47 -2.98 -32.76
N ASP A 10 -2.46 -1.89 -33.51
CA ASP A 10 -1.49 -1.68 -34.60
C ASP A 10 -0.06 -1.61 -34.02
N ASP A 11 0.09 -0.91 -32.90
CA ASP A 11 1.37 -0.83 -32.17
C ASP A 11 1.79 -2.20 -31.63
N VAL A 12 0.86 -2.96 -31.02
CA VAL A 12 1.12 -4.31 -30.51
C VAL A 12 1.52 -5.27 -31.64
N GLU A 13 0.80 -5.28 -32.77
CA GLU A 13 1.12 -6.16 -33.90
C GLU A 13 2.44 -5.78 -34.59
N ALA A 14 2.81 -4.49 -34.61
CA ALA A 14 4.12 -4.07 -35.11
C ALA A 14 5.26 -4.69 -34.28
N VAL A 15 5.17 -4.63 -32.94
CA VAL A 15 6.16 -5.24 -32.05
C VAL A 15 6.12 -6.77 -32.15
N ARG A 16 4.93 -7.38 -32.22
CA ARG A 16 4.79 -8.83 -32.42
C ARG A 16 5.42 -9.28 -33.73
N GLY A 17 5.30 -8.50 -34.80
CA GLY A 17 5.95 -8.76 -36.08
C GLY A 17 7.48 -8.84 -35.96
N ALA A 18 8.07 -7.90 -35.20
CA ALA A 18 9.50 -7.89 -34.92
C ALA A 18 9.94 -9.10 -34.07
N ILE A 19 9.15 -9.49 -33.06
CA ILE A 19 9.40 -10.69 -32.25
C ILE A 19 9.36 -11.93 -33.15
N ARG A 20 8.28 -12.13 -33.94
CA ARG A 20 8.11 -13.27 -34.86
C ARG A 20 9.29 -13.41 -35.81
N GLN A 21 9.75 -12.29 -36.38
CA GLN A 21 10.86 -12.29 -37.34
C GLN A 21 12.14 -12.92 -36.78
N GLU A 22 12.39 -12.83 -35.48
CA GLU A 22 13.55 -13.44 -34.83
C GLU A 22 13.22 -14.83 -34.26
N THR A 23 12.05 -15.01 -33.63
CA THR A 23 11.66 -16.31 -33.05
C THR A 23 11.47 -17.39 -34.12
N ASP A 24 10.97 -17.04 -35.32
CA ASP A 24 10.81 -17.96 -36.45
C ASP A 24 12.16 -18.45 -36.99
N LYS A 25 13.25 -17.72 -36.71
CA LYS A 25 14.63 -18.13 -37.02
C LYS A 25 15.27 -18.97 -35.90
N GLY A 26 14.51 -19.30 -34.85
CA GLY A 26 15.01 -20.02 -33.68
C GLY A 26 15.82 -19.17 -32.71
N ARG A 27 15.70 -17.83 -32.75
CA ARG A 27 16.44 -16.93 -31.86
C ARG A 27 15.60 -16.49 -30.68
N ASP A 28 16.17 -16.59 -29.49
CA ASP A 28 15.57 -16.00 -28.29
C ASP A 28 15.65 -14.46 -28.33
N VAL A 29 14.64 -13.80 -27.79
CA VAL A 29 14.45 -12.34 -27.87
C VAL A 29 14.31 -11.75 -26.47
N ILE A 30 14.97 -10.61 -26.23
CA ILE A 30 14.71 -9.74 -25.09
C ILE A 30 13.97 -8.50 -25.60
N VAL A 31 12.86 -8.15 -24.97
CA VAL A 31 12.06 -6.99 -25.36
C VAL A 31 12.43 -5.81 -24.48
N ILE A 32 13.13 -4.82 -25.04
CA ILE A 32 13.46 -3.57 -24.34
C ILE A 32 12.39 -2.52 -24.65
N THR A 33 11.85 -1.88 -23.63
CA THR A 33 10.75 -0.93 -23.79
C THR A 33 11.03 0.37 -23.05
N HIS A 34 10.45 1.47 -23.53
CA HIS A 34 10.58 2.79 -22.94
C HIS A 34 9.25 3.53 -22.98
N SER A 35 8.90 4.23 -21.90
CA SER A 35 7.70 5.07 -21.80
C SER A 35 6.43 4.34 -22.29
N TYR A 36 5.59 4.94 -23.13
CA TYR A 36 4.41 4.28 -23.74
C TYR A 36 4.69 2.87 -24.31
N GLY A 37 5.90 2.66 -24.86
CA GLY A 37 6.33 1.37 -25.40
C GLY A 37 6.32 0.23 -24.37
N GLY A 38 6.32 0.53 -23.07
CA GLY A 38 6.15 -0.49 -22.03
C GLY A 38 4.79 -1.18 -22.11
N THR A 39 3.70 -0.43 -22.30
CA THR A 39 2.35 -1.00 -22.43
C THR A 39 2.25 -1.90 -23.67
N VAL A 40 2.81 -1.43 -24.78
CA VAL A 40 2.83 -2.14 -26.07
C VAL A 40 3.69 -3.40 -26.00
N GLY A 41 4.94 -3.27 -25.55
CA GLY A 41 5.90 -4.36 -25.53
C GLY A 41 5.51 -5.47 -24.56
N ASN A 42 4.99 -5.14 -23.37
CA ASN A 42 4.44 -6.13 -22.45
C ASN A 42 3.30 -6.93 -23.10
N SER A 43 2.40 -6.24 -23.79
CA SER A 43 1.26 -6.90 -24.45
C SER A 43 1.71 -7.78 -25.62
N ALA A 44 2.74 -7.36 -26.35
CA ALA A 44 3.27 -8.08 -27.49
C ALA A 44 3.88 -9.44 -27.14
N VAL A 45 4.34 -9.66 -25.90
CA VAL A 45 4.95 -10.92 -25.45
C VAL A 45 3.97 -12.09 -25.42
N LYS A 46 2.65 -11.84 -25.40
CA LYS A 46 1.61 -12.89 -25.31
C LYS A 46 1.85 -14.04 -26.29
N GLY A 47 2.07 -15.24 -25.76
CA GLY A 47 2.27 -16.46 -26.55
C GLY A 47 3.66 -16.64 -27.17
N PHE A 48 4.66 -15.83 -26.78
CA PHE A 48 6.07 -16.01 -27.16
C PHE A 48 6.96 -16.51 -26.02
N SER A 49 6.44 -16.67 -24.81
CA SER A 49 7.19 -17.21 -23.67
C SER A 49 7.41 -18.72 -23.82
N ARG A 50 8.38 -19.27 -23.07
CA ARG A 50 8.60 -20.71 -23.02
C ARG A 50 7.41 -21.41 -22.34
N PRO A 51 6.92 -22.55 -22.86
CA PRO A 51 5.91 -23.34 -22.17
C PRO A 51 6.42 -23.75 -20.79
N ALA A 52 5.56 -23.67 -19.76
CA ALA A 52 5.89 -24.20 -18.45
C ALA A 52 6.17 -25.71 -18.58
N GLU A 53 7.37 -26.15 -18.16
CA GLU A 53 7.67 -27.58 -18.10
C GLU A 53 6.64 -28.25 -17.18
N SER A 54 5.87 -29.19 -17.74
CA SER A 54 4.97 -30.00 -16.93
C SER A 54 5.81 -30.80 -15.93
N SER A 55 5.69 -30.43 -14.65
CA SER A 55 6.22 -31.19 -13.53
C SER A 55 5.56 -32.57 -13.49
N THR A 56 6.08 -33.51 -14.28
CA THR A 56 5.81 -34.94 -14.16
C THR A 56 7.10 -35.62 -13.72
N SER A 57 7.43 -35.40 -12.45
CA SER A 57 8.36 -36.26 -11.73
C SER A 57 7.69 -37.61 -11.49
N GLY A 58 7.93 -38.56 -12.39
CA GLY A 58 7.67 -39.97 -12.12
C GLY A 58 7.26 -40.79 -13.33
N GLN A 59 8.23 -41.26 -14.10
CA GLN A 59 8.33 -42.67 -14.50
C GLN A 59 9.66 -42.96 -15.23
N ASN A 60 10.24 -44.11 -14.86
CA ASN A 60 11.55 -44.62 -15.28
C ASN A 60 11.70 -44.87 -16.80
N PRO A 61 12.94 -44.94 -17.31
CA PRO A 61 13.21 -44.98 -18.74
C PRO A 61 12.98 -46.38 -19.34
N VAL A 62 12.21 -46.44 -20.42
CA VAL A 62 12.21 -47.58 -21.35
C VAL A 62 12.74 -47.11 -22.71
N SER A 63 13.69 -47.90 -23.21
CA SER A 63 14.54 -47.72 -24.40
C SER A 63 13.80 -47.53 -25.75
N PRO A 64 14.52 -47.12 -26.82
CA PRO A 64 14.02 -46.20 -27.83
C PRO A 64 13.51 -46.91 -29.09
N SER A 65 12.38 -46.46 -29.61
CA SER A 65 11.96 -46.72 -30.99
C SER A 65 10.75 -45.87 -31.33
N THR A 66 10.97 -44.74 -32.00
CA THR A 66 10.31 -44.30 -33.25
C THR A 66 10.65 -42.83 -33.49
N ALA A 67 10.79 -42.46 -34.77
CA ALA A 67 11.25 -41.17 -35.26
C ALA A 67 10.73 -39.97 -34.45
N ARG A 68 11.65 -39.26 -33.76
CA ARG A 68 11.38 -37.90 -33.31
C ARG A 68 11.26 -37.04 -34.56
N GLU A 69 10.03 -36.67 -34.91
CA GLU A 69 9.79 -35.45 -35.68
C GLU A 69 10.62 -34.34 -35.00
N ARG A 70 11.54 -33.74 -35.76
CA ARG A 70 12.27 -32.57 -35.30
C ARG A 70 11.25 -31.47 -35.17
N VAL A 71 10.72 -31.26 -33.96
CA VAL A 71 9.99 -30.05 -33.61
C VAL A 71 10.88 -28.87 -34.03
N PRO A 72 10.40 -27.94 -34.87
CA PRO A 72 11.18 -26.76 -35.23
C PRO A 72 11.61 -26.05 -33.94
N VAL A 73 12.90 -25.78 -33.79
CA VAL A 73 13.39 -24.99 -32.65
C VAL A 73 12.94 -23.56 -32.90
N THR A 74 11.78 -23.20 -32.36
CA THR A 74 11.29 -21.82 -32.34
C THR A 74 11.96 -21.09 -31.18
N GLY A 75 12.39 -19.86 -31.43
CA GLY A 75 12.90 -18.99 -30.38
C GLY A 75 11.77 -18.48 -29.48
N HIS A 76 12.13 -17.95 -28.32
CA HIS A 76 11.16 -17.45 -27.32
C HIS A 76 11.55 -16.06 -26.84
N VAL A 77 10.58 -15.33 -26.29
CA VAL A 77 10.87 -14.18 -25.45
C VAL A 77 11.37 -14.68 -24.11
N VAL A 78 12.60 -14.29 -23.73
CA VAL A 78 13.26 -14.75 -22.50
C VAL A 78 13.23 -13.73 -21.38
N GLY A 79 12.86 -12.48 -21.67
CA GLY A 79 12.67 -11.43 -20.67
C GLY A 79 12.31 -10.08 -21.27
N ILE A 80 11.89 -9.16 -20.39
CA ILE A 80 11.54 -7.78 -20.74
C ILE A 80 12.43 -6.82 -19.93
N ILE A 81 12.88 -5.74 -20.56
CA ILE A 81 13.63 -4.66 -19.90
C ILE A 81 12.85 -3.35 -20.06
N PRO A 82 11.95 -3.01 -19.13
CA PRO A 82 11.25 -1.73 -19.14
C PRO A 82 12.12 -0.60 -18.58
N ILE A 83 12.06 0.56 -19.23
CA ILE A 83 12.80 1.78 -18.86
C ILE A 83 11.80 2.92 -18.69
N ALA A 84 11.80 3.57 -17.53
CA ALA A 84 10.99 4.77 -17.26
C ALA A 84 9.52 4.63 -17.75
N THR A 85 8.89 3.50 -17.42
CA THR A 85 7.57 3.14 -17.95
C THR A 85 6.70 2.48 -16.89
N GLY A 86 5.39 2.44 -17.13
CA GLY A 86 4.46 1.64 -16.33
C GLY A 86 4.32 0.22 -16.85
N PHE A 87 3.71 -0.64 -16.02
CA PHE A 87 3.35 -2.00 -16.43
C PHE A 87 1.96 -2.05 -17.04
N CYS A 88 1.77 -2.94 -18.02
CA CYS A 88 0.48 -3.18 -18.64
C CYS A 88 -0.34 -4.19 -17.84
N PHE A 89 -1.57 -3.84 -17.48
CA PHE A 89 -2.52 -4.80 -16.92
C PHE A 89 -3.51 -5.27 -18.00
N THR A 90 -3.70 -6.60 -18.09
CA THR A 90 -4.65 -7.20 -19.02
C THR A 90 -6.05 -6.61 -18.84
N GLY A 91 -6.66 -6.20 -19.95
CA GLY A 91 -7.99 -5.60 -19.99
C GLY A 91 -8.04 -4.08 -19.73
N LEU A 92 -6.89 -3.41 -19.57
CA LEU A 92 -6.82 -1.96 -19.34
C LEU A 92 -6.20 -1.23 -20.54
N THR A 93 -6.71 -0.04 -20.86
CA THR A 93 -6.05 0.87 -21.80
C THR A 93 -4.91 1.60 -21.12
N PHE A 94 -4.06 2.29 -21.89
CA PHE A 94 -3.05 3.18 -21.33
C PHE A 94 -3.67 4.20 -20.36
N MET A 95 -4.77 4.84 -20.77
CA MET A 95 -5.42 5.88 -19.97
C MET A 95 -6.16 5.37 -18.73
N ASP A 96 -6.55 4.09 -18.68
CA ASP A 96 -7.16 3.51 -17.49
C ASP A 96 -6.18 3.49 -16.29
N HIS A 97 -4.87 3.39 -16.53
CA HIS A 97 -3.85 3.50 -15.47
C HIS A 97 -3.82 4.90 -14.84
N PHE A 98 -4.28 5.91 -15.59
CA PHE A 98 -4.46 7.28 -15.10
C PHE A 98 -5.91 7.58 -14.69
N LEU A 99 -6.76 6.56 -14.53
CA LEU A 99 -8.21 6.71 -14.28
C LEU A 99 -8.90 7.63 -15.30
N ASN A 100 -8.42 7.62 -16.54
CA ASN A 100 -8.83 8.51 -17.63
C ASN A 100 -8.65 10.01 -17.34
N ILE A 101 -7.85 10.36 -16.33
CA ILE A 101 -7.39 11.72 -16.07
C ILE A 101 -6.19 11.97 -16.99
N THR A 102 -6.24 13.05 -17.75
CA THR A 102 -5.15 13.40 -18.67
C THR A 102 -3.95 13.94 -17.88
N PRO A 103 -2.76 13.32 -17.97
CA PRO A 103 -1.55 13.83 -17.36
C PRO A 103 -1.23 15.26 -17.82
N PRO A 104 -0.65 16.12 -16.96
CA PRO A 104 -0.48 17.54 -17.23
C PRO A 104 0.50 17.86 -18.36
N PHE A 105 1.26 16.87 -18.84
CA PHE A 105 2.24 17.01 -19.91
C PHE A 105 1.67 16.86 -21.32
N PHE A 106 0.40 16.45 -21.48
CA PHE A 106 -0.29 16.53 -22.75
C PHE A 106 -1.76 16.93 -22.60
N ARG A 107 -2.40 17.27 -23.71
CA ARG A 107 -3.84 17.52 -23.81
C ARG A 107 -4.48 16.65 -24.88
N VAL A 108 -5.74 16.29 -24.66
CA VAL A 108 -6.55 15.53 -25.61
C VAL A 108 -7.06 16.45 -26.72
N ASN A 109 -6.51 16.33 -27.92
CA ASN A 109 -6.96 17.09 -29.09
C ASN A 109 -7.90 16.25 -29.96
N LYS A 110 -9.20 16.26 -29.62
CA LYS A 110 -10.23 15.51 -30.37
C LYS A 110 -10.39 15.98 -31.82
N LYS A 111 -9.94 17.20 -32.16
CA LYS A 111 -10.04 17.74 -33.52
C LYS A 111 -9.00 17.10 -34.46
N THR A 112 -7.79 16.88 -33.95
CA THR A 112 -6.69 16.28 -34.71
C THR A 112 -6.60 14.77 -34.51
N GLY A 113 -7.15 14.24 -33.42
CA GLY A 113 -7.05 12.82 -33.04
C GLY A 113 -5.76 12.49 -32.27
N TYR A 114 -4.99 13.49 -31.83
CA TYR A 114 -3.70 13.31 -31.18
C TYR A 114 -3.66 13.81 -29.73
N ALA A 115 -2.72 13.26 -28.97
CA ALA A 115 -2.25 13.83 -27.72
C ALA A 115 -1.20 14.91 -28.02
N ASP A 116 -1.55 16.18 -27.78
CA ASP A 116 -0.61 17.29 -27.97
C ASP A 116 0.19 17.52 -26.69
N LEU A 117 1.52 17.53 -26.76
CA LEU A 117 2.35 17.90 -25.61
C LEU A 117 2.09 19.36 -25.19
N THR A 118 1.90 19.58 -23.89
CA THR A 118 1.67 20.90 -23.27
C THR A 118 2.91 21.44 -22.56
N VAL A 119 3.95 20.61 -22.45
CA VAL A 119 5.23 20.93 -21.80
C VAL A 119 6.34 21.11 -22.82
N ARG A 120 7.48 21.68 -22.37
CA ARG A 120 8.71 21.71 -23.17
C ARG A 120 9.48 20.39 -22.98
N PRO A 121 9.60 19.54 -24.02
CA PRO A 121 10.25 18.22 -23.89
C PRO A 121 11.67 18.30 -23.35
N GLN A 122 12.44 19.32 -23.74
CA GLN A 122 13.80 19.55 -23.24
C GLN A 122 13.85 19.66 -21.70
N LYS A 123 12.86 20.31 -21.09
CA LYS A 123 12.81 20.48 -19.63
C LYS A 123 12.22 19.28 -18.91
N PHE A 124 11.36 18.54 -19.59
CA PHE A 124 10.53 17.53 -18.95
C PHE A 124 11.14 16.14 -19.12
N PHE A 125 11.51 15.76 -20.35
CA PHE A 125 12.04 14.44 -20.67
C PHE A 125 13.56 14.38 -20.83
N TYR A 126 14.22 15.51 -21.08
CA TYR A 126 15.63 15.55 -21.54
C TYR A 126 16.49 16.58 -20.81
N HIS A 127 16.16 16.94 -19.57
CA HIS A 127 16.81 18.06 -18.85
C HIS A 127 18.23 17.76 -18.38
N ASP A 128 18.65 16.49 -18.47
CA ASP A 128 20.01 16.02 -18.17
C ASP A 128 20.89 15.90 -19.43
N LEU A 129 20.38 16.27 -20.62
CA LEU A 129 21.15 16.29 -21.86
C LEU A 129 21.76 17.69 -22.13
N PRO A 130 22.91 17.75 -22.85
CA PRO A 130 23.37 18.99 -23.46
C PRO A 130 22.28 19.62 -24.33
N PRO A 131 22.11 20.96 -24.36
CA PRO A 131 21.00 21.60 -25.06
C PRO A 131 20.82 21.18 -26.52
N ALA A 132 21.92 21.04 -27.27
CA ALA A 132 21.86 20.61 -28.68
C ALA A 132 21.36 19.17 -28.84
N GLU A 133 21.70 18.28 -27.91
CA GLU A 133 21.23 16.90 -27.89
C GLU A 133 19.76 16.82 -27.45
N ALA A 134 19.36 17.63 -26.46
CA ALA A 134 17.96 17.75 -26.03
C ALA A 134 17.07 18.28 -27.17
N ASP A 135 17.53 19.26 -27.93
CA ASP A 135 16.82 19.81 -29.09
C ASP A 135 16.71 18.76 -30.21
N HIS A 136 17.78 18.02 -30.46
CA HIS A 136 17.76 16.92 -31.43
C HIS A 136 16.77 15.82 -31.01
N ALA A 137 16.83 15.35 -29.76
CA ALA A 137 15.90 14.35 -29.22
C ALA A 137 14.45 14.84 -29.28
N THR A 138 14.22 16.12 -28.99
CA THR A 138 12.90 16.75 -29.09
C THR A 138 12.39 16.77 -30.54
N SER A 139 13.26 17.02 -31.52
CA SER A 139 12.89 17.04 -32.95
C SER A 139 12.47 15.67 -33.51
N MET A 140 12.82 14.58 -32.82
CA MET A 140 12.50 13.21 -33.20
C MET A 140 11.15 12.74 -32.65
N LEU A 141 10.49 13.52 -31.78
CA LEU A 141 9.19 13.17 -31.21
C LEU A 141 8.08 13.25 -32.27
N THR A 142 7.28 12.19 -32.35
CA THR A 142 6.07 12.12 -33.19
C THR A 142 4.81 12.26 -32.35
N THR A 143 3.68 12.53 -32.99
CA THR A 143 2.39 12.65 -32.30
C THR A 143 1.82 11.28 -31.93
N GLN A 144 1.24 11.16 -30.73
CA GLN A 144 0.62 9.92 -30.25
C GLN A 144 -0.89 9.93 -30.54
N SER A 145 -1.39 8.89 -31.22
CA SER A 145 -2.83 8.72 -31.50
C SER A 145 -3.64 8.58 -30.21
N LEU A 146 -4.76 9.30 -30.11
CA LEU A 146 -5.69 9.16 -28.98
C LEU A 146 -6.32 7.78 -28.93
N ARG A 147 -6.60 7.15 -30.09
CA ARG A 147 -7.19 5.81 -30.11
C ARG A 147 -6.26 4.78 -29.47
N ALA A 148 -4.96 4.91 -29.68
CA ALA A 148 -3.97 4.04 -29.07
C ALA A 148 -3.80 4.25 -27.55
N LEU A 149 -4.26 5.40 -27.02
CA LEU A 149 -4.23 5.70 -25.58
C LEU A 149 -5.53 5.29 -24.86
N PHE A 150 -6.68 5.48 -25.52
CA PHE A 150 -8.01 5.36 -24.92
C PHE A 150 -8.81 4.10 -25.35
N GLU A 151 -8.33 3.34 -26.33
CA GLU A 151 -8.99 2.13 -26.84
C GLU A 151 -8.05 0.90 -26.81
N GLY A 152 -8.58 -0.29 -27.10
CA GLY A 152 -7.77 -1.51 -27.31
C GLY A 152 -7.52 -2.37 -26.06
N ARG A 153 -8.40 -2.31 -25.06
CA ARG A 153 -8.33 -3.11 -23.83
C ARG A 153 -8.15 -4.60 -24.10
N GLU A 154 -8.80 -5.12 -25.13
CA GLU A 154 -8.77 -6.53 -25.55
C GLU A 154 -7.38 -6.99 -26.05
N TYR A 155 -6.52 -6.06 -26.45
CA TYR A 155 -5.15 -6.35 -26.91
C TYR A 155 -4.12 -6.15 -25.79
N SER A 156 -4.51 -5.57 -24.66
CA SER A 156 -3.62 -5.38 -23.51
C SER A 156 -3.38 -6.70 -22.80
N TYR A 157 -2.12 -6.96 -22.43
CA TYR A 157 -1.74 -8.21 -21.79
C TYR A 157 -0.57 -8.05 -20.83
N SER A 158 -0.69 -8.66 -19.64
CA SER A 158 0.31 -8.67 -18.59
C SER A 158 1.48 -9.63 -18.89
N GLY A 159 2.25 -9.36 -19.95
CA GLY A 159 3.37 -10.22 -20.37
C GLY A 159 4.49 -10.37 -19.31
N TRP A 160 4.59 -9.45 -18.36
CA TRP A 160 5.47 -9.53 -17.20
C TRP A 160 5.14 -10.68 -16.22
N LEU A 161 3.99 -11.35 -16.36
CA LEU A 161 3.69 -12.61 -15.67
C LEU A 161 4.36 -13.81 -16.34
N ASP A 162 4.56 -13.74 -17.66
CA ASP A 162 5.02 -14.88 -18.46
C ASP A 162 6.55 -15.00 -18.49
N VAL A 163 7.26 -13.87 -18.37
CA VAL A 163 8.72 -13.78 -18.53
C VAL A 163 9.34 -12.92 -17.43
N PRO A 164 10.61 -13.14 -17.05
CA PRO A 164 11.28 -12.30 -16.08
C PRO A 164 11.45 -10.87 -16.60
N VAL A 165 11.50 -9.91 -15.67
CA VAL A 165 11.60 -8.49 -15.94
C VAL A 165 12.83 -7.91 -15.25
N TRP A 166 13.54 -7.03 -15.96
CA TRP A 166 14.56 -6.18 -15.36
C TRP A 166 14.22 -4.72 -15.62
N PHE A 167 13.78 -4.02 -14.59
CA PHE A 167 13.29 -2.66 -14.72
C PHE A 167 14.37 -1.63 -14.41
N ILE A 168 14.48 -0.61 -15.27
CA ILE A 168 15.40 0.53 -15.10
C ILE A 168 14.58 1.78 -14.75
N GLY A 169 14.65 2.17 -13.49
CA GLY A 169 14.03 3.38 -12.96
C GLY A 169 14.88 4.64 -13.13
N THR A 170 14.23 5.78 -13.25
CA THR A 170 14.83 7.09 -13.53
C THR A 170 14.52 8.07 -12.39
N VAL A 171 15.54 8.40 -11.58
CA VAL A 171 15.33 9.14 -10.31
C VAL A 171 14.85 10.58 -10.53
N GLU A 172 15.28 11.24 -11.61
CA GLU A 172 14.97 12.64 -11.88
C GLU A 172 13.80 12.81 -12.86
N ASP A 173 13.07 11.73 -13.13
CA ASP A 173 11.97 11.69 -14.09
C ASP A 173 10.81 12.61 -13.68
N GLN A 174 10.49 13.56 -14.56
CA GLN A 174 9.37 14.49 -14.38
C GLN A 174 8.08 13.98 -15.03
N GLY A 175 8.17 13.04 -15.98
CA GLY A 175 7.02 12.51 -16.71
C GLY A 175 6.36 11.33 -16.01
N LEU A 176 7.16 10.47 -15.40
CA LEU A 176 6.70 9.41 -14.51
C LEU A 176 7.53 9.47 -13.23
N PRO A 177 7.10 10.22 -12.20
CA PRO A 177 7.89 10.40 -10.98
C PRO A 177 8.39 9.08 -10.40
N ILE A 178 9.63 9.05 -9.90
CA ILE A 178 10.28 7.82 -9.40
C ILE A 178 9.44 7.09 -8.34
N LEU A 179 8.68 7.84 -7.53
CA LEU A 179 7.75 7.27 -6.55
C LEU A 179 6.68 6.39 -7.21
N VAL A 180 6.12 6.82 -8.35
CA VAL A 180 5.14 6.06 -9.13
C VAL A 180 5.78 4.81 -9.75
N GLN A 181 7.02 4.93 -10.23
CA GLN A 181 7.75 3.78 -10.78
C GLN A 181 8.00 2.71 -9.71
N ARG A 182 8.52 3.10 -8.54
CA ARG A 182 8.76 2.19 -7.40
C ARG A 182 7.48 1.49 -6.94
N ALA A 183 6.40 2.26 -6.81
CA ALA A 183 5.07 1.78 -6.51
C ALA A 183 4.60 0.67 -7.47
N GLN A 184 4.73 0.90 -8.77
CA GLN A 184 4.35 -0.09 -9.79
C GLN A 184 5.20 -1.37 -9.73
N ILE A 185 6.49 -1.25 -9.39
CA ILE A 185 7.36 -2.41 -9.19
C ILE A 185 6.87 -3.27 -8.03
N GLY A 186 6.51 -2.64 -6.91
CA GLY A 186 5.91 -3.35 -5.78
C GLY A 186 4.64 -4.09 -6.21
N MET A 187 3.71 -3.39 -6.86
CA MET A 187 2.45 -3.98 -7.36
C MET A 187 2.69 -5.20 -8.26
N VAL A 188 3.64 -5.12 -9.20
CA VAL A 188 3.94 -6.25 -10.10
C VAL A 188 4.47 -7.45 -9.34
N ARG A 189 5.34 -7.23 -8.36
CA ARG A 189 5.86 -8.32 -7.52
C ARG A 189 4.75 -9.00 -6.73
N MET A 190 3.82 -8.22 -6.14
CA MET A 190 2.66 -8.75 -5.43
C MET A 190 1.77 -9.65 -6.30
N LEU A 191 1.61 -9.29 -7.57
CA LEU A 191 0.80 -10.06 -8.53
C LEU A 191 1.54 -11.28 -9.11
N GLY A 192 2.72 -11.62 -8.58
CA GLY A 192 3.52 -12.79 -8.98
C GLY A 192 4.53 -12.52 -10.09
N GLY A 193 4.77 -11.25 -10.45
CA GLY A 193 5.78 -10.87 -11.43
C GLY A 193 7.20 -11.06 -10.90
N ARG A 194 8.08 -11.61 -11.75
CA ARG A 194 9.52 -11.79 -11.43
C ARG A 194 10.31 -10.58 -11.89
N VAL A 195 10.50 -9.59 -11.02
CA VAL A 195 11.11 -8.30 -11.36
C VAL A 195 12.38 -8.01 -10.56
N VAL A 196 13.49 -7.79 -11.29
CA VAL A 196 14.70 -7.14 -10.77
C VAL A 196 14.60 -5.64 -11.04
N TYR A 197 15.01 -4.80 -10.08
CA TYR A 197 14.90 -3.35 -10.18
C TYR A 197 16.27 -2.66 -10.03
N THR A 198 16.53 -1.66 -10.87
CA THR A 198 17.74 -0.82 -10.82
C THR A 198 17.38 0.63 -11.09
N GLU A 199 18.11 1.57 -10.48
CA GLU A 199 17.87 3.00 -10.66
C GLU A 199 19.07 3.71 -11.28
N LEU A 200 18.78 4.68 -12.16
CA LEU A 200 19.75 5.64 -12.68
C LEU A 200 19.30 7.05 -12.33
N LYS A 201 20.26 7.88 -11.90
CA LYS A 201 20.04 9.30 -11.67
C LYS A 201 20.07 10.06 -13.00
N THR A 202 18.96 10.00 -13.71
CA THR A 202 18.75 10.58 -15.04
C THR A 202 17.33 11.10 -15.18
N SER A 203 17.09 11.87 -16.24
CA SER A 203 15.75 12.20 -16.74
C SER A 203 15.06 10.96 -17.33
N HIS A 204 13.96 11.18 -18.09
CA HIS A 204 13.08 10.14 -18.62
C HIS A 204 13.77 9.17 -19.61
N SER A 205 14.91 9.54 -20.22
CA SER A 205 15.55 8.76 -21.30
C SER A 205 17.03 8.44 -20.99
N PRO A 206 17.32 7.50 -20.08
CA PRO A 206 18.68 7.23 -19.59
C PRO A 206 19.63 6.72 -20.69
N PHE A 207 19.09 6.13 -21.77
CA PHE A 207 19.89 5.65 -22.90
C PHE A 207 20.46 6.78 -23.76
N LEU A 208 19.99 8.02 -23.57
CA LEU A 208 20.58 9.21 -24.19
C LEU A 208 21.68 9.82 -23.30
N SER A 209 21.40 10.00 -22.01
CA SER A 209 22.32 10.69 -21.09
C SER A 209 23.40 9.77 -20.50
N GLN A 210 23.08 8.51 -20.27
CA GLN A 210 23.95 7.50 -19.65
C GLN A 210 23.97 6.16 -20.44
N PRO A 211 24.30 6.19 -21.75
CA PRO A 211 24.20 5.00 -22.62
C PRO A 211 25.10 3.84 -22.15
N LYS A 212 26.26 4.13 -21.57
CA LYS A 212 27.19 3.09 -21.09
C LYS A 212 26.60 2.32 -19.90
N GLN A 213 25.99 3.02 -18.95
CA GLN A 213 25.33 2.41 -17.80
C GLN A 213 24.12 1.58 -18.23
N VAL A 214 23.30 2.10 -19.15
CA VAL A 214 22.15 1.34 -19.68
C VAL A 214 22.60 0.05 -20.37
N VAL A 215 23.65 0.11 -21.22
CA VAL A 215 24.20 -1.10 -21.87
C VAL A 215 24.71 -2.10 -20.83
N GLN A 216 25.38 -1.65 -19.77
CA GLN A 216 25.84 -2.54 -18.71
C GLN A 216 24.67 -3.27 -18.02
N ILE A 217 23.60 -2.54 -17.68
CA ILE A 217 22.41 -3.14 -17.05
C ILE A 217 21.73 -4.13 -18.01
N VAL A 218 21.62 -3.79 -19.30
CA VAL A 218 21.05 -4.69 -20.31
C VAL A 218 21.86 -6.00 -20.43
N LEU A 219 23.19 -5.93 -20.36
CA LEU A 219 24.04 -7.12 -20.37
C LEU A 219 23.85 -7.97 -19.11
N GLN A 220 23.71 -7.36 -17.93
CA GLN A 220 23.40 -8.08 -16.69
C GLN A 220 22.03 -8.77 -16.76
N ALA A 221 21.02 -8.08 -17.29
CA ALA A 221 19.70 -8.66 -17.51
C ALA A 221 19.74 -9.84 -18.48
N PHE A 222 20.53 -9.74 -19.55
CA PHE A 222 20.76 -10.84 -20.48
C PHE A 222 21.38 -12.06 -19.79
N GLU A 223 22.42 -11.86 -18.97
CA GLU A 223 23.07 -12.96 -18.22
C GLU A 223 22.07 -13.67 -17.30
N SER A 224 21.26 -12.88 -16.58
CA SER A 224 20.22 -13.38 -15.68
C SER A 224 19.12 -14.15 -16.40
N PHE A 225 18.56 -13.59 -17.49
CA PHE A 225 17.48 -14.24 -18.25
C PHE A 225 17.93 -15.55 -18.94
N THR A 226 19.22 -15.66 -19.26
CA THR A 226 19.78 -16.83 -19.95
C THR A 226 20.40 -17.88 -19.01
N GLY A 227 20.50 -17.59 -17.71
CA GLY A 227 21.09 -18.50 -16.73
C GLY A 227 22.58 -18.77 -16.95
N THR A 228 23.29 -17.82 -17.57
CA THR A 228 24.74 -17.95 -17.86
C THR A 228 25.63 -17.65 -16.64
N ARG A 229 25.03 -17.30 -15.50
CA ARG A 229 25.68 -17.05 -14.21
C ARG A 229 25.01 -17.90 -13.10
N ALA A 230 25.80 -18.52 -12.24
CA ALA A 230 25.38 -19.66 -11.41
C ALA A 230 24.62 -19.33 -10.11
N ASP A 231 24.58 -18.05 -9.67
CA ASP A 231 24.12 -17.65 -8.33
C ASP A 231 22.97 -16.61 -8.31
N ASP A 232 22.21 -16.51 -9.41
CA ASP A 232 21.23 -15.43 -9.63
C ASP A 232 19.82 -15.83 -9.15
N THR A 233 19.55 -15.57 -7.87
CA THR A 233 18.19 -15.33 -7.38
C THR A 233 17.87 -13.84 -7.51
N PRO A 234 16.59 -13.44 -7.72
CA PRO A 234 16.22 -12.01 -7.71
C PRO A 234 16.76 -11.28 -6.46
N GLU A 235 16.79 -11.96 -5.32
CA GLU A 235 17.31 -11.40 -4.06
C GLU A 235 18.85 -11.17 -4.06
N THR A 236 19.64 -12.02 -4.73
CA THR A 236 21.10 -11.84 -4.81
C THR A 236 21.49 -10.70 -5.77
N LEU A 237 20.77 -10.56 -6.88
CA LEU A 237 20.99 -9.48 -7.86
C LEU A 237 20.59 -8.10 -7.34
N GLU A 238 19.55 -8.01 -6.50
CA GLU A 238 19.16 -6.77 -5.84
C GLU A 238 20.18 -6.30 -4.80
N ARG A 239 20.81 -7.23 -4.07
CA ARG A 239 21.82 -6.91 -3.07
C ARG A 239 23.09 -6.32 -3.69
N GLU A 240 23.49 -6.81 -4.86
CA GLU A 240 24.65 -6.30 -5.60
C GLU A 240 24.38 -4.94 -6.27
N ASN A 241 23.12 -4.64 -6.62
CA ASN A 241 22.72 -3.43 -7.35
C ASN A 241 22.15 -2.30 -6.47
N ARG A 242 22.27 -2.36 -5.13
CA ARG A 242 21.90 -1.23 -4.28
C ARG A 242 22.79 -0.01 -4.60
N PRO A 243 22.22 1.16 -4.94
CA PRO A 243 22.99 2.38 -5.02
C PRO A 243 23.59 2.69 -3.64
N PHE A 244 24.87 3.06 -3.62
CA PHE A 244 25.58 3.49 -2.42
C PHE A 244 24.91 4.76 -1.86
N ILE A 245 24.05 4.60 -0.86
CA ILE A 245 23.58 5.71 -0.03
C ILE A 245 24.66 5.93 1.03
N PRO A 246 25.38 7.06 1.04
CA PRO A 246 26.25 7.36 2.17
C PRO A 246 25.33 7.58 3.37
N LEU A 247 25.26 6.59 4.26
CA LEU A 247 24.76 6.82 5.62
C LEU A 247 25.66 7.92 6.20
N PHE A 248 25.13 9.15 6.28
CA PHE A 248 25.66 10.10 7.24
C PHE A 248 25.44 9.48 8.61
N PHE A 249 26.50 8.91 9.16
CA PHE A 249 26.61 8.54 10.55
C PHE A 249 26.31 9.79 11.40
N MET A 250 25.07 9.97 11.83
CA MET A 250 24.81 10.66 13.08
C MET A 250 25.32 9.74 14.19
N SER A 251 26.59 9.93 14.50
CA SER A 251 27.17 9.45 15.74
C SER A 251 26.32 10.02 16.86
N SER A 252 25.59 9.18 17.59
CA SER A 252 24.89 9.61 18.79
C SER A 252 25.88 10.37 19.69
N PRO A 253 25.59 11.60 20.12
CA PRO A 253 26.45 12.27 21.07
C PRO A 253 26.41 11.46 22.37
N LYS A 254 27.54 10.87 22.75
CA LYS A 254 27.76 10.33 24.09
C LYS A 254 27.56 11.45 25.10
N THR A 255 26.37 11.56 25.67
CA THR A 255 26.12 12.42 26.82
C THR A 255 26.78 11.78 28.03
N LYS A 256 27.80 12.48 28.55
CA LYS A 256 28.43 12.17 29.83
C LYS A 256 27.38 12.31 30.94
N SER A 257 27.17 11.25 31.70
CA SER A 257 26.43 11.31 32.97
C SER A 257 27.08 12.32 33.92
N PRO A 258 26.35 13.27 34.52
CA PRO A 258 26.84 14.00 35.67
C PRO A 258 26.67 13.14 36.93
N ALA A 259 27.67 13.20 37.80
CA ALA A 259 27.68 12.57 39.12
C ALA A 259 26.50 13.06 39.98
N GLY A 260 25.79 12.14 40.61
CA GLY A 260 24.66 12.44 41.47
C GLY A 260 25.06 13.04 42.82
N PRO A 261 24.14 13.74 43.49
CA PRO A 261 24.12 13.84 44.94
C PRO A 261 23.12 12.85 45.55
N SER A 262 23.52 12.39 46.73
CA SER A 262 22.88 11.48 47.69
C SER A 262 21.36 11.58 47.88
N SER A 263 20.75 10.41 48.10
CA SER A 263 19.37 10.18 48.56
C SER A 263 18.96 11.00 49.79
N PRO A 264 17.64 11.18 49.98
CA PRO A 264 16.99 10.42 51.06
C PRO A 264 15.61 9.81 50.72
N ALA A 265 15.43 8.60 51.25
CA ALA A 265 14.26 7.91 51.82
C ALA A 265 12.81 8.12 51.30
N SER A 266 12.22 6.96 50.92
CA SER A 266 10.85 6.44 51.14
C SER A 266 9.62 7.14 50.54
N GLY A 267 9.02 6.48 49.53
CA GLY A 267 7.67 6.64 48.94
C GLY A 267 7.39 5.43 47.99
N PRO A 268 6.13 5.07 47.68
CA PRO A 268 5.65 3.69 47.63
C PRO A 268 6.09 2.85 46.42
N LYS A 269 6.03 1.53 46.64
CA LYS A 269 6.45 0.43 45.76
C LYS A 269 5.84 0.53 44.35
N SER A 270 6.68 0.49 43.33
CA SER A 270 6.30 0.19 41.95
C SER A 270 5.68 -1.22 41.86
N THR A 271 4.47 -1.30 41.33
CA THR A 271 3.79 -2.55 40.98
C THR A 271 4.59 -3.28 39.88
N PRO A 272 4.72 -4.62 39.89
CA PRO A 272 5.45 -5.33 38.84
C PRO A 272 4.66 -5.28 37.52
N SER A 273 5.33 -4.95 36.41
CA SER A 273 4.79 -5.09 35.06
C SER A 273 4.47 -6.56 34.76
N ARG A 274 3.35 -6.82 34.06
CA ARG A 274 2.87 -8.16 33.65
C ARG A 274 3.14 -8.35 32.15
N GLN A 275 3.29 -9.61 31.71
CA GLN A 275 3.28 -9.93 30.29
C GLN A 275 1.90 -9.60 29.69
N ALA A 276 1.87 -8.98 28.51
CA ALA A 276 0.62 -8.69 27.80
C ALA A 276 -0.19 -9.99 27.59
N GLU A 277 -1.39 -10.01 28.15
CA GLU A 277 -2.35 -11.10 27.99
C GLU A 277 -3.15 -10.83 26.71
N LEU A 278 -2.88 -11.58 25.65
CA LEU A 278 -3.57 -11.52 24.37
C LEU A 278 -4.73 -12.53 24.37
N ILE A 279 -5.95 -12.03 24.21
CA ILE A 279 -7.17 -12.85 24.34
C ILE A 279 -7.93 -12.82 23.01
N PRO A 280 -8.21 -13.97 22.36
CA PRO A 280 -9.13 -14.03 21.23
C PRO A 280 -10.57 -13.73 21.68
N ALA A 281 -11.33 -12.98 20.88
CA ALA A 281 -12.77 -12.83 21.10
C ALA A 281 -13.50 -14.19 21.08
N ALA A 282 -14.61 -14.32 21.82
CA ALA A 282 -15.40 -15.56 21.88
C ALA A 282 -16.15 -15.81 20.55
N ASP A 283 -15.95 -16.99 19.95
CA ASP A 283 -16.66 -17.41 18.72
C ASP A 283 -18.12 -17.84 19.05
N ASN A 284 -19.11 -17.32 18.31
CA ASN A 284 -20.56 -17.61 18.46
C ASN A 284 -21.04 -18.81 17.61
N ASP A 285 -20.26 -19.87 17.47
CA ASP A 285 -20.72 -21.09 16.77
C ASP A 285 -21.59 -21.94 17.71
N GLU A 286 -22.91 -21.67 17.71
CA GLU A 286 -23.93 -22.57 18.28
C GLU A 286 -24.05 -23.85 17.42
N ASP A 287 -23.11 -24.77 17.55
CA ASP A 287 -23.31 -26.14 17.10
C ASP A 287 -24.16 -26.90 18.13
N VAL A 288 -25.44 -27.05 17.78
CA VAL A 288 -26.46 -27.82 18.49
C VAL A 288 -25.94 -29.21 18.87
N ARG A 289 -25.78 -29.46 20.18
CA ARG A 289 -25.83 -30.81 20.76
C ARG A 289 -26.69 -30.79 22.02
N ASP A 290 -27.82 -31.48 21.88
CA ASP A 290 -28.84 -31.71 22.90
C ASP A 290 -28.38 -32.72 23.97
N ASP A 291 -29.10 -32.65 25.09
CA ASP A 291 -29.16 -33.51 26.27
C ASP A 291 -28.13 -33.38 27.43
N ALA A 292 -28.59 -32.62 28.43
CA ALA A 292 -28.74 -32.98 29.85
C ALA A 292 -27.52 -33.32 30.73
N ASP A 293 -27.12 -32.35 31.57
CA ASP A 293 -27.22 -32.47 33.04
C ASP A 293 -27.05 -31.08 33.69
N SER A 294 -28.03 -30.64 34.48
CA SER A 294 -27.97 -29.37 35.21
C SER A 294 -27.32 -29.61 36.57
N THR A 295 -26.11 -29.09 36.80
CA THR A 295 -25.69 -28.75 38.17
C THR A 295 -24.64 -27.63 38.19
N LEU A 296 -25.03 -26.54 38.88
CA LEU A 296 -24.23 -25.48 39.51
C LEU A 296 -23.78 -24.29 38.64
N GLU A 297 -24.48 -23.18 38.87
CA GLU A 297 -23.99 -21.80 38.69
C GLU A 297 -22.62 -21.64 39.36
N ILE A 298 -21.59 -21.49 38.54
CA ILE A 298 -20.30 -20.92 38.94
C ILE A 298 -19.89 -19.98 37.82
N ASP A 299 -19.42 -18.82 38.22
CA ASP A 299 -19.03 -17.65 37.45
C ASP A 299 -18.48 -17.95 36.05
N ALA A 300 -19.00 -17.23 35.05
CA ALA A 300 -18.43 -17.17 33.71
C ALA A 300 -17.10 -16.39 33.76
N ASP A 301 -16.11 -17.00 34.41
CA ASP A 301 -14.72 -16.60 34.38
C ASP A 301 -14.21 -16.79 32.95
N SER A 302 -13.79 -15.66 32.37
CA SER A 302 -12.85 -15.50 31.26
C SER A 302 -12.37 -16.82 30.64
N SER A 303 -12.88 -17.14 29.45
CA SER A 303 -12.26 -18.17 28.63
C SER A 303 -10.87 -17.67 28.22
N THR A 304 -9.85 -18.12 28.95
CA THR A 304 -8.45 -18.01 28.56
C THR A 304 -8.19 -18.99 27.41
N ALA A 305 -8.83 -18.74 26.27
CA ALA A 305 -8.56 -19.47 25.04
C ALA A 305 -7.19 -19.02 24.52
N SER A 306 -6.26 -19.97 24.36
CA SER A 306 -4.97 -19.70 23.74
C SER A 306 -5.18 -19.19 22.32
N VAL A 307 -4.50 -18.09 21.94
CA VAL A 307 -4.47 -17.58 20.55
C VAL A 307 -4.18 -18.73 19.59
N SER A 308 -5.11 -19.02 18.67
CA SER A 308 -4.92 -20.10 17.71
C SER A 308 -3.74 -19.76 16.79
N SER A 309 -2.96 -20.78 16.40
CA SER A 309 -1.79 -20.57 15.54
C SER A 309 -2.15 -19.86 14.23
N SER A 310 -3.39 -19.98 13.75
CA SER A 310 -3.89 -19.31 12.54
C SER A 310 -4.01 -17.78 12.67
N ILE A 311 -4.28 -17.25 13.87
CA ILE A 311 -4.37 -15.79 14.10
C ILE A 311 -2.96 -15.15 14.05
N LEU A 312 -1.93 -15.91 14.43
CA LEU A 312 -0.52 -15.49 14.32
C LEU A 312 0.06 -15.67 12.91
N HIS A 313 -0.68 -16.27 11.97
CA HIS A 313 -0.29 -16.29 10.56
C HIS A 313 -0.69 -14.98 9.90
N TYR A 314 0.20 -13.99 10.01
CA TYR A 314 0.07 -12.76 9.25
C TYR A 314 0.19 -13.03 7.76
N ARG A 315 -0.65 -12.34 6.99
CA ARG A 315 -0.41 -12.19 5.57
C ARG A 315 0.90 -11.42 5.40
N SER A 316 1.82 -11.96 4.62
CA SER A 316 3.08 -11.27 4.27
C SER A 316 3.03 -10.88 2.81
N ILE A 317 3.05 -9.58 2.53
CA ILE A 317 3.01 -9.03 1.18
C ILE A 317 4.24 -8.14 1.02
N GLN A 318 5.19 -8.56 0.18
CA GLN A 318 6.44 -7.82 -0.11
C GLN A 318 7.32 -7.49 1.12
N GLY A 319 7.36 -8.38 2.12
CA GLY A 319 8.15 -8.17 3.34
C GLY A 319 7.47 -7.29 4.39
N ARG A 320 6.29 -6.73 4.08
CA ARG A 320 5.37 -6.11 5.02
C ARG A 320 4.38 -7.17 5.55
N THR A 321 3.96 -7.05 6.80
CA THR A 321 2.97 -7.97 7.42
C THR A 321 1.62 -7.30 7.58
N PHE A 322 0.54 -8.08 7.58
CA PHE A 322 -0.85 -7.62 7.60
C PHE A 322 -1.68 -8.54 8.50
N HIS A 323 -2.90 -8.12 8.86
CA HIS A 323 -3.79 -8.94 9.66
C HIS A 323 -4.13 -10.27 8.96
N SER A 324 -4.50 -11.25 9.79
CA SER A 324 -4.78 -12.62 9.37
C SER A 324 -6.03 -12.72 8.49
N ASP A 325 -6.04 -13.66 7.56
CA ASP A 325 -7.20 -14.01 6.71
C ASP A 325 -8.38 -14.60 7.48
N LYS A 326 -8.26 -14.83 8.80
CA LYS A 326 -9.40 -15.24 9.65
C LYS A 326 -10.51 -14.17 9.66
N PHE A 327 -10.14 -12.90 9.53
CA PHE A 327 -11.09 -11.79 9.60
C PHE A 327 -11.73 -11.51 8.24
N VAL A 328 -13.04 -11.25 8.23
CA VAL A 328 -13.78 -10.87 7.02
C VAL A 328 -13.36 -9.48 6.55
N THR A 329 -12.99 -8.60 7.49
CA THR A 329 -12.50 -7.26 7.19
C THR A 329 -11.15 -7.32 6.49
N ASP A 330 -11.11 -6.92 5.23
CA ASP A 330 -9.84 -6.70 4.50
C ASP A 330 -9.34 -5.27 4.72
N TYR A 331 -8.72 -5.03 5.87
CA TYR A 331 -8.05 -3.77 6.18
C TYR A 331 -6.79 -3.56 5.33
N SER A 332 -6.70 -2.39 4.71
CA SER A 332 -5.71 -2.10 3.68
C SER A 332 -4.45 -1.42 4.21
N PHE A 333 -4.16 -1.41 5.52
CA PHE A 333 -2.87 -0.97 6.10
C PHE A 333 -2.09 -2.14 6.75
N PRO A 334 -0.74 -2.13 6.74
CA PRO A 334 0.05 -3.23 7.26
C PRO A 334 0.12 -3.18 8.80
N ASN A 335 0.80 -4.14 9.41
CA ASN A 335 0.94 -4.28 10.86
C ASN A 335 2.38 -4.57 11.31
N ASP A 336 3.36 -4.35 10.41
CA ASP A 336 4.78 -4.51 10.71
C ASP A 336 5.38 -3.32 11.48
N GLU A 337 6.65 -3.47 11.87
CA GLU A 337 7.40 -2.48 12.66
C GLU A 337 7.43 -1.08 12.03
N GLN A 338 7.49 -1.00 10.69
CA GLN A 338 7.52 0.28 9.99
C GLN A 338 6.19 1.04 10.17
N GLN A 339 5.06 0.36 9.99
CA GLN A 339 3.75 0.94 10.23
C GLN A 339 3.53 1.30 11.70
N LEU A 340 3.95 0.43 12.62
CA LEU A 340 3.80 0.69 14.06
C LEU A 340 4.61 1.91 14.50
N GLU A 341 5.79 2.14 13.91
CA GLU A 341 6.55 3.38 14.13
C GLU A 341 5.76 4.62 13.70
N SER A 342 5.08 4.57 12.54
CA SER A 342 4.20 5.66 12.10
C SER A 342 3.00 5.89 13.02
N VAL A 343 2.42 4.81 13.58
CA VAL A 343 1.35 4.90 14.58
C VAL A 343 1.85 5.58 15.87
N ASP A 344 3.04 5.22 16.33
CA ASP A 344 3.64 5.80 17.55
C ASP A 344 4.05 7.27 17.35
N ILE A 345 4.60 7.62 16.18
CA ILE A 345 4.84 9.03 15.80
C ILE A 345 3.51 9.80 15.74
N SER A 346 2.45 9.15 15.25
CA SER A 346 1.13 9.76 15.17
C SER A 346 0.53 10.05 16.54
N HIS A 347 0.66 9.09 17.45
CA HIS A 347 0.31 9.29 18.84
C HIS A 347 1.07 10.50 19.44
N HIS A 348 2.38 10.58 19.19
CA HIS A 348 3.19 11.68 19.71
C HIS A 348 2.73 13.06 19.21
N TYR A 349 2.53 13.23 17.90
CA TYR A 349 2.12 14.55 17.39
C TYR A 349 0.72 14.94 17.87
N LEU A 350 -0.18 13.99 18.08
CA LEU A 350 -1.50 14.26 18.64
C LEU A 350 -1.41 14.70 20.10
N THR A 351 -0.58 14.04 20.90
CA THR A 351 -0.32 14.46 22.29
C THR A 351 0.25 15.87 22.33
N VAL A 352 1.17 16.24 21.43
CA VAL A 352 1.67 17.63 21.31
C VAL A 352 0.56 18.60 20.89
N LEU A 353 -0.25 18.23 19.90
CA LEU A 353 -1.36 19.04 19.39
C LEU A 353 -2.41 19.33 20.48
N LEU A 354 -2.68 18.33 21.32
CA LEU A 354 -3.66 18.36 22.42
C LEU A 354 -3.06 18.81 23.76
N ASP A 355 -1.86 19.40 23.76
CA ASP A 355 -1.22 19.95 24.96
C ASP A 355 -1.03 18.92 26.09
N GLY A 356 -0.62 17.71 25.71
CA GLY A 356 -0.37 16.59 26.61
C GLY A 356 -1.62 15.78 27.00
N GLN A 357 -2.81 16.16 26.53
CA GLN A 357 -4.05 15.42 26.80
C GLN A 357 -4.20 14.21 25.86
N LEU A 358 -4.69 13.09 26.40
CA LEU A 358 -4.99 11.88 25.61
C LEU A 358 -6.40 11.87 25.01
N TYR A 359 -7.30 12.66 25.58
CA TYR A 359 -8.72 12.74 25.20
C TYR A 359 -9.27 14.15 25.50
N LEU A 360 -10.42 14.49 24.92
CA LEU A 360 -11.12 15.76 25.15
C LEU A 360 -12.48 15.60 25.85
N ALA A 361 -13.02 14.38 25.84
CA ALA A 361 -14.27 14.03 26.51
C ALA A 361 -14.20 14.33 28.03
N PRO A 362 -15.26 14.91 28.62
CA PRO A 362 -15.26 15.28 30.04
C PRO A 362 -15.58 14.08 30.94
N ILE A 363 -14.71 13.07 30.93
CA ILE A 363 -14.90 11.78 31.63
C ILE A 363 -14.65 11.83 33.14
N GLY A 364 -14.04 12.91 33.65
CA GLY A 364 -13.68 13.07 35.06
C GLY A 364 -12.61 12.08 35.54
N ASP A 365 -12.41 12.02 36.86
CA ASP A 365 -11.31 11.24 37.46
C ASP A 365 -11.71 9.80 37.87
N ASN A 366 -12.99 9.44 37.75
CA ASN A 366 -13.56 8.21 38.31
C ASN A 366 -13.94 7.16 37.26
N VAL A 367 -13.26 7.14 36.11
CA VAL A 367 -13.40 6.09 35.09
C VAL A 367 -13.02 4.74 35.71
N GLN A 368 -13.89 3.75 35.60
CA GLN A 368 -13.64 2.37 36.07
C GLN A 368 -13.31 1.44 34.92
N LYS A 369 -13.94 1.62 33.75
CA LYS A 369 -13.70 0.79 32.56
C LYS A 369 -13.59 1.63 31.30
N ALA A 370 -12.52 1.45 30.54
CA ALA A 370 -12.32 2.09 29.26
C ALA A 370 -12.11 1.06 28.14
N LEU A 371 -12.59 1.38 26.94
CA LEU A 371 -12.39 0.60 25.71
C LEU A 371 -11.64 1.45 24.69
N ASP A 372 -10.57 0.92 24.10
CA ASP A 372 -9.85 1.51 22.97
C ASP A 372 -10.01 0.62 21.73
N VAL A 373 -10.76 1.10 20.74
CA VAL A 373 -11.10 0.33 19.53
C VAL A 373 -10.14 0.67 18.39
N GLY A 374 -9.48 -0.34 17.82
CA GLY A 374 -8.45 -0.15 16.80
C GLY A 374 -7.15 0.39 17.39
N THR A 375 -6.68 -0.24 18.46
CA THR A 375 -5.59 0.30 19.30
C THR A 375 -4.23 0.33 18.60
N GLY A 376 -4.05 -0.41 17.49
CA GLY A 376 -2.78 -0.51 16.78
C GLY A 376 -1.65 -1.03 17.68
N SER A 377 -0.63 -0.19 17.92
CA SER A 377 0.50 -0.51 18.81
C SER A 377 0.10 -0.66 20.28
N GLY A 378 -1.08 -0.19 20.67
CA GLY A 378 -1.53 -0.18 22.07
C GLY A 378 -1.09 1.06 22.85
N ILE A 379 -0.32 1.97 22.24
CA ILE A 379 0.32 3.09 22.95
C ILE A 379 -0.68 4.00 23.67
N TRP A 380 -1.85 4.26 23.09
CA TRP A 380 -2.88 5.08 23.74
C TRP A 380 -3.47 4.38 24.96
N ALA A 381 -3.83 3.10 24.81
CA ALA A 381 -4.40 2.31 25.91
C ALA A 381 -3.42 2.19 27.07
N ILE A 382 -2.11 2.06 26.79
CA ILE A 382 -1.05 2.02 27.80
C ILE A 382 -0.95 3.36 28.54
N ASP A 383 -0.86 4.48 27.81
CA ASP A 383 -0.76 5.81 28.42
C ASP A 383 -2.02 6.16 29.22
N PHE A 384 -3.20 5.76 28.73
CA PHE A 384 -4.46 5.94 29.45
C PHE A 384 -4.50 5.08 30.73
N ALA A 385 -4.06 3.83 30.67
CA ALA A 385 -3.98 2.94 31.84
C ALA A 385 -3.03 3.47 32.91
N ASP A 386 -1.93 4.13 32.51
CA ASP A 386 -1.01 4.80 33.43
C ASP A 386 -1.61 6.07 34.06
N GLN A 387 -2.42 6.84 33.31
CA GLN A 387 -3.15 8.00 33.85
C GLN A 387 -4.30 7.60 34.79
N PHE A 388 -4.92 6.45 34.55
CA PHE A 388 -6.04 5.91 35.32
C PHE A 388 -5.71 4.52 35.91
N PRO A 389 -4.81 4.42 36.90
CA PRO A 389 -4.39 3.14 37.46
C PRO A 389 -5.51 2.33 38.14
N GLN A 390 -6.63 2.99 38.46
CA GLN A 390 -7.85 2.38 38.99
C GLN A 390 -8.78 1.82 37.90
N ALA A 391 -8.64 2.28 36.65
CA ALA A 391 -9.49 1.87 35.55
C ALA A 391 -8.96 0.58 34.92
N GLU A 392 -9.87 -0.28 34.52
CA GLU A 392 -9.61 -1.44 33.66
C GLU A 392 -9.74 -1.01 32.19
N VAL A 393 -8.65 -1.11 31.44
CA VAL A 393 -8.58 -0.73 30.03
C VAL A 393 -8.61 -1.98 29.17
N THR A 394 -9.57 -2.05 28.26
CA THR A 394 -9.64 -3.06 27.20
C THR A 394 -9.25 -2.41 25.89
N ALA A 395 -8.36 -3.02 25.14
CA ALA A 395 -7.92 -2.48 23.86
C ALA A 395 -8.03 -3.55 22.78
N THR A 396 -8.66 -3.23 21.65
CA THR A 396 -8.94 -4.20 20.58
C THR A 396 -8.28 -3.84 19.26
N ASP A 397 -7.80 -4.86 18.56
CA ASP A 397 -7.27 -4.73 17.19
C ASP A 397 -7.38 -6.06 16.44
N LEU A 398 -7.37 -6.02 15.10
CA LEU A 398 -7.30 -7.22 14.26
C LEU A 398 -5.95 -7.94 14.41
N SER A 399 -4.89 -7.22 14.77
CA SER A 399 -3.52 -7.73 14.84
C SER A 399 -2.94 -7.69 16.25
N PRO A 400 -2.39 -8.81 16.76
CA PRO A 400 -1.70 -8.81 18.06
C PRO A 400 -0.27 -8.26 17.94
N THR A 401 -0.11 -6.94 17.82
CA THR A 401 1.18 -6.25 17.62
C THR A 401 1.72 -5.55 18.87
N GLN A 402 1.07 -5.75 20.01
CA GLN A 402 1.30 -4.95 21.22
C GLN A 402 2.55 -5.38 22.00
N PRO A 403 3.16 -4.46 22.77
CA PRO A 403 4.41 -4.73 23.48
C PRO A 403 4.24 -5.82 24.55
N LYS A 404 5.35 -6.52 24.85
CA LYS A 404 5.33 -7.63 25.81
C LYS A 404 5.07 -7.21 27.25
N TRP A 405 5.39 -5.97 27.60
CA TRP A 405 5.31 -5.46 28.97
C TRP A 405 4.35 -4.29 28.99
N VAL A 406 3.26 -4.44 29.74
CA VAL A 406 2.17 -3.45 29.78
C VAL A 406 1.72 -3.22 31.22
N PRO A 407 1.01 -2.12 31.50
CA PRO A 407 0.39 -1.89 32.81
C PRO A 407 -0.52 -3.06 33.23
N PRO A 408 -0.64 -3.37 34.53
CA PRO A 408 -1.43 -4.51 35.00
C PRO A 408 -2.94 -4.34 34.78
N ASN A 409 -3.39 -3.13 34.47
CA ASN A 409 -4.77 -2.74 34.28
C ASN A 409 -5.16 -2.56 32.80
N VAL A 410 -4.31 -2.96 31.84
CA VAL A 410 -4.67 -3.03 30.42
C VAL A 410 -4.68 -4.49 29.93
N ARG A 411 -5.68 -4.83 29.11
CA ARG A 411 -5.74 -6.10 28.37
C ARG A 411 -5.93 -5.84 26.88
N PHE A 412 -5.42 -6.76 26.07
CA PHE A 412 -5.52 -6.68 24.61
C PHE A 412 -6.35 -7.85 24.09
N GLU A 413 -7.39 -7.53 23.34
CA GLU A 413 -8.29 -8.51 22.73
C GLU A 413 -8.15 -8.44 21.20
N ILE A 414 -8.04 -9.60 20.55
CA ILE A 414 -8.00 -9.67 19.10
C ILE A 414 -9.44 -9.74 18.61
N ASP A 415 -9.93 -8.64 18.04
CA ASP A 415 -11.34 -8.49 17.69
C ASP A 415 -11.55 -7.58 16.46
N ASP A 416 -12.61 -7.86 15.70
CA ASP A 416 -13.00 -7.08 14.53
C ASP A 416 -14.08 -6.07 14.92
N ALA A 417 -13.73 -4.79 14.91
CA ALA A 417 -14.63 -3.70 15.29
C ALA A 417 -15.91 -3.62 14.43
N THR A 418 -15.93 -4.24 13.24
CA THR A 418 -17.07 -4.26 12.33
C THR A 418 -18.09 -5.36 12.65
N GLU A 419 -17.72 -6.32 13.48
CA GLU A 419 -18.59 -7.42 13.92
C GLU A 419 -19.45 -7.01 15.12
N THR A 420 -20.35 -7.91 15.53
CA THR A 420 -21.16 -7.67 16.74
C THR A 420 -20.30 -7.79 18.00
N TRP A 421 -20.20 -6.70 18.75
CA TRP A 421 -19.38 -6.66 19.96
C TRP A 421 -19.90 -7.60 21.05
N THR A 422 -19.01 -8.38 21.65
CA THR A 422 -19.37 -9.45 22.60
C THR A 422 -19.62 -8.97 24.03
N TRP A 423 -19.23 -7.73 24.36
CA TRP A 423 -19.47 -7.17 25.69
C TRP A 423 -20.95 -6.91 25.96
N LYS A 424 -21.32 -6.96 27.24
CA LYS A 424 -22.67 -6.65 27.72
C LYS A 424 -22.98 -5.16 27.55
N ASP A 425 -24.25 -4.84 27.47
CA ASP A 425 -24.72 -3.46 27.46
C ASP A 425 -24.25 -2.72 28.72
N ASN A 426 -23.92 -1.44 28.59
CA ASN A 426 -23.50 -0.58 29.70
C ASN A 426 -22.27 -1.11 30.48
N THR A 427 -21.22 -1.51 29.77
CA THR A 427 -19.98 -2.04 30.34
C THR A 427 -18.90 -0.97 30.54
N PHE A 428 -18.71 -0.06 29.59
CA PHE A 428 -17.58 0.87 29.58
C PHE A 428 -18.01 2.30 29.90
N ASP A 429 -17.27 2.98 30.77
CA ASP A 429 -17.50 4.39 31.10
C ASP A 429 -16.96 5.32 30.02
N PHE A 430 -15.96 4.85 29.27
CA PHE A 430 -15.37 5.57 28.16
C PHE A 430 -15.03 4.63 27.00
N VAL A 431 -15.43 5.00 25.78
CA VAL A 431 -15.02 4.31 24.55
C VAL A 431 -14.25 5.31 23.69
N HIS A 432 -13.01 4.98 23.38
CA HIS A 432 -12.13 5.73 22.51
C HIS A 432 -11.91 4.97 21.20
N MET A 433 -11.85 5.71 20.09
CA MET A 433 -11.48 5.19 18.78
C MET A 433 -10.70 6.24 18.01
N ARG A 434 -9.71 5.81 17.23
CA ARG A 434 -8.85 6.75 16.49
C ARG A 434 -8.29 6.15 15.20
N TYR A 435 -8.37 6.93 14.12
CA TYR A 435 -7.82 6.61 12.81
C TYR A 435 -8.38 5.30 12.23
N LEU A 436 -9.67 5.10 12.41
CA LEU A 436 -10.43 4.00 11.82
C LEU A 436 -10.97 4.31 10.42
N PHE A 437 -10.73 5.52 9.89
CA PHE A 437 -11.04 5.84 8.49
C PHE A 437 -10.44 4.79 7.54
N GLY A 438 -11.18 4.43 6.48
CA GLY A 438 -10.78 3.38 5.55
C GLY A 438 -10.85 1.93 6.09
N ALA A 439 -11.00 1.71 7.40
CA ALA A 439 -11.24 0.38 7.99
C ALA A 439 -12.73 0.06 8.07
N ILE A 440 -13.53 1.04 8.46
CA ILE A 440 -14.95 0.86 8.81
C ILE A 440 -15.84 1.14 7.59
N GLN A 441 -16.72 0.18 7.28
CA GLN A 441 -17.71 0.29 6.21
C GLN A 441 -18.97 1.03 6.67
N ASP A 442 -19.53 0.65 7.83
CA ASP A 442 -20.73 1.26 8.41
C ASP A 442 -20.38 1.92 9.76
N TRP A 443 -20.16 3.23 9.71
CA TRP A 443 -19.86 4.03 10.89
C TRP A 443 -21.05 4.17 11.83
N THR A 444 -22.29 4.19 11.33
CA THR A 444 -23.48 4.25 12.19
C THR A 444 -23.59 2.96 13.01
N ALA A 445 -23.37 1.80 12.39
CA ALA A 445 -23.35 0.52 13.10
C ALA A 445 -22.25 0.46 14.18
N LEU A 446 -21.06 0.98 13.88
CA LEU A 446 -19.97 1.11 14.87
C LEU A 446 -20.43 1.95 16.08
N TYR A 447 -21.04 3.12 15.84
CA TYR A 447 -21.53 3.98 16.93
C TYR A 447 -22.70 3.36 17.69
N GLN A 448 -23.55 2.56 17.05
CA GLN A 448 -24.61 1.81 17.74
C GLN A 448 -24.04 0.78 18.71
N GLN A 449 -22.98 0.07 18.32
CA GLN A 449 -22.28 -0.84 19.22
C GLN A 449 -21.62 -0.07 20.37
N ALA A 450 -20.93 1.03 20.06
CA ALA A 450 -20.32 1.90 21.07
C ALA A 450 -21.36 2.44 22.06
N TYR A 451 -22.52 2.89 21.58
CA TYR A 451 -23.62 3.36 22.41
C TYR A 451 -24.15 2.26 23.34
N ARG A 452 -24.36 1.07 22.81
CA ARG A 452 -24.88 -0.07 23.56
C ARG A 452 -23.97 -0.46 24.73
N VAL A 453 -22.65 -0.54 24.50
CA VAL A 453 -21.71 -0.94 25.55
C VAL A 453 -21.28 0.22 26.45
N CYS A 454 -21.52 1.47 26.06
CA CYS A 454 -21.23 2.63 26.89
C CYS A 454 -22.25 2.73 28.04
N THR A 455 -21.79 3.03 29.24
CA THR A 455 -22.67 3.22 30.41
C THR A 455 -23.54 4.47 30.25
N PRO A 456 -24.73 4.54 30.88
CA PRO A 456 -25.52 5.76 30.88
C PRO A 456 -24.73 6.88 31.56
N GLY A 457 -24.45 7.95 30.81
CA GLY A 457 -23.60 9.06 31.27
C GLY A 457 -22.10 8.90 30.98
N GLY A 458 -21.70 7.77 30.39
CA GLY A 458 -20.37 7.57 29.82
C GLY A 458 -20.18 8.34 28.50
N TRP A 459 -18.94 8.35 28.00
CA TRP A 459 -18.56 9.10 26.81
C TRP A 459 -18.01 8.21 25.71
N VAL A 460 -18.21 8.65 24.47
CA VAL A 460 -17.53 8.11 23.30
C VAL A 460 -16.77 9.22 22.61
N GLU A 461 -15.50 8.98 22.31
CA GLU A 461 -14.64 9.89 21.58
C GLU A 461 -14.07 9.21 20.34
N SER A 462 -14.25 9.85 19.19
CA SER A 462 -13.70 9.42 17.90
C SER A 462 -12.77 10.49 17.36
N VAL A 463 -11.54 10.12 17.01
CA VAL A 463 -10.50 11.03 16.53
C VAL A 463 -10.05 10.60 15.13
N GLU A 464 -10.40 11.39 14.12
CA GLU A 464 -10.16 11.04 12.71
C GLU A 464 -9.42 12.16 11.99
N ALA A 465 -8.53 11.80 11.07
CA ALA A 465 -7.84 12.78 10.21
C ALA A 465 -8.65 13.03 8.94
N ASP A 466 -8.63 14.27 8.47
CA ASP A 466 -9.03 14.59 7.10
C ASP A 466 -7.81 14.47 6.19
N ILE A 467 -7.84 13.48 5.32
CA ILE A 467 -6.74 13.14 4.43
C ILE A 467 -6.64 14.04 3.19
N HIS A 468 -7.54 15.03 3.03
CA HIS A 468 -7.40 16.02 1.98
C HIS A 468 -6.17 16.89 2.19
N PHE A 469 -5.27 16.93 1.23
CA PHE A 469 -4.24 17.96 1.15
C PHE A 469 -4.89 19.31 0.85
N ARG A 470 -4.69 20.27 1.76
CA ARG A 470 -5.20 21.66 1.67
C ARG A 470 -4.09 22.65 2.00
N SER A 471 -4.35 23.91 1.66
CA SER A 471 -3.50 25.03 2.06
C SER A 471 -4.34 26.22 2.50
N ASP A 472 -3.83 27.01 3.44
CA ASP A 472 -4.52 28.22 3.91
C ASP A 472 -4.56 29.34 2.85
N ASP A 473 -3.66 29.28 1.86
CA ASP A 473 -3.50 30.30 0.81
C ASP A 473 -3.97 29.86 -0.58
N GLY A 474 -4.49 28.63 -0.72
CA GLY A 474 -5.00 28.10 -1.98
C GLY A 474 -3.95 27.47 -2.90
N THR A 475 -2.68 27.42 -2.49
CA THR A 475 -1.58 26.88 -3.31
C THR A 475 -1.65 25.37 -3.52
N ALA A 476 -2.19 24.60 -2.56
CA ALA A 476 -2.37 23.16 -2.71
C ALA A 476 -3.38 22.83 -3.82
N GLU A 477 -4.41 23.65 -3.96
CA GLU A 477 -5.46 23.58 -4.98
C GLU A 477 -4.94 23.97 -6.38
N GLU A 478 -3.73 24.52 -6.48
CA GLU A 478 -3.04 24.74 -7.77
C GLU A 478 -2.15 23.55 -8.16
N GLN A 479 -1.83 22.65 -7.23
CA GLN A 479 -0.97 21.49 -7.49
C GLN A 479 -1.79 20.27 -7.96
N GLU A 480 -1.59 19.86 -9.20
CA GLU A 480 -2.29 18.71 -9.79
C GLU A 480 -2.00 17.39 -9.05
N VAL A 481 -0.82 17.24 -8.43
CA VAL A 481 -0.47 16.04 -7.65
C VAL A 481 -1.37 15.89 -6.42
N TYR A 482 -1.67 16.98 -5.70
CA TYR A 482 -2.53 16.94 -4.52
C TYR A 482 -3.99 16.70 -4.89
N LYS A 483 -4.46 17.32 -6.00
CA LYS A 483 -5.79 17.01 -6.56
C LYS A 483 -5.92 15.55 -6.92
N LEU A 484 -4.90 14.99 -7.57
CA LEU A 484 -4.88 13.58 -7.92
C LEU A 484 -4.96 12.73 -6.65
N CYS A 485 -4.07 12.96 -5.67
CA CYS A 485 -4.07 12.20 -4.41
C CYS A 485 -5.44 12.26 -3.72
N ASN A 486 -6.01 13.44 -3.52
CA ASN A 486 -7.32 13.60 -2.89
C ASN A 486 -8.40 12.78 -3.63
N LYS A 487 -8.45 12.90 -4.96
CA LYS A 487 -9.40 12.15 -5.79
C LYS A 487 -9.17 10.63 -5.74
N LEU A 488 -7.93 10.17 -5.63
CA LEU A 488 -7.62 8.75 -5.50
C LEU A 488 -8.23 8.17 -4.23
N TYR A 489 -8.15 8.89 -3.11
CA TYR A 489 -8.80 8.46 -1.88
C TYR A 489 -10.33 8.54 -1.94
N GLU A 490 -10.90 9.57 -2.57
CA GLU A 490 -12.35 9.71 -2.75
C GLU A 490 -12.94 8.56 -3.59
N GLU A 491 -12.40 8.35 -4.77
CA GLU A 491 -12.88 7.29 -5.68
C GLU A 491 -12.50 5.92 -5.16
N GLY A 492 -11.34 5.81 -4.52
CA GLY A 492 -10.86 4.58 -3.95
C GLY A 492 -11.71 4.08 -2.79
N GLY A 493 -12.00 4.97 -1.83
CA GLY A 493 -12.88 4.66 -0.71
C GLY A 493 -14.29 4.25 -1.17
N LYS A 494 -14.83 4.89 -2.21
CA LYS A 494 -16.11 4.49 -2.84
C LYS A 494 -16.03 3.10 -3.45
N ALA A 495 -14.95 2.78 -4.16
CA ALA A 495 -14.78 1.50 -4.84
C ALA A 495 -14.69 0.32 -3.85
N ILE A 496 -13.96 0.50 -2.75
CA ILE A 496 -13.82 -0.53 -1.70
C ILE A 496 -14.98 -0.54 -0.70
N GLY A 497 -15.89 0.44 -0.78
CA GLY A 497 -16.99 0.60 0.16
C GLY A 497 -16.56 0.99 1.58
N ARG A 498 -15.41 1.63 1.75
CA ARG A 498 -14.87 2.11 3.03
C ARG A 498 -14.32 3.52 2.84
N THR A 499 -14.97 4.51 3.44
CA THR A 499 -14.61 5.92 3.24
C THR A 499 -13.45 6.35 4.13
N PHE A 500 -12.60 7.22 3.60
CA PHE A 500 -11.57 7.94 4.35
C PHE A 500 -12.05 9.30 4.87
N PHE A 501 -13.27 9.71 4.47
CA PHE A 501 -13.83 11.03 4.75
C PHE A 501 -15.07 10.86 5.62
N VAL A 502 -14.88 11.09 6.91
CA VAL A 502 -15.87 10.76 7.95
C VAL A 502 -16.36 11.99 8.72
N HIS A 503 -15.80 13.18 8.47
CA HIS A 503 -16.14 14.43 9.17
C HIS A 503 -17.65 14.63 9.35
N ASP A 504 -18.44 14.53 8.28
CA ASP A 504 -19.90 14.73 8.34
C ASP A 504 -20.69 13.47 8.76
N LEU A 505 -20.04 12.30 8.75
CA LEU A 505 -20.65 11.02 9.11
C LEU A 505 -20.64 10.78 10.62
N GLN A 506 -19.57 11.18 11.31
CA GLN A 506 -19.42 10.90 12.74
C GLN A 506 -20.53 11.53 13.59
N PRO A 507 -20.85 12.84 13.47
CA PRO A 507 -21.90 13.44 14.30
C PRO A 507 -23.28 12.84 14.01
N LYS A 508 -23.57 12.52 12.74
CA LYS A 508 -24.84 11.90 12.33
C LYS A 508 -24.97 10.48 12.87
N GLY A 509 -23.92 9.67 12.71
CA GLY A 509 -23.90 8.29 13.21
C GLY A 509 -24.01 8.25 14.74
N MET A 510 -23.37 9.19 15.45
CA MET A 510 -23.51 9.32 16.90
C MET A 510 -24.94 9.73 17.31
N GLU A 511 -25.55 10.71 16.62
CA GLU A 511 -26.93 11.13 16.87
C GLU A 511 -27.93 9.98 16.61
N GLU A 512 -27.77 9.28 15.49
CA GLU A 512 -28.60 8.12 15.11
C GLU A 512 -28.46 6.95 16.08
N ALA A 513 -27.27 6.74 16.66
CA ALA A 513 -27.03 5.73 17.69
C ALA A 513 -27.71 6.09 19.03
N GLY A 514 -28.00 7.36 19.27
CA GLY A 514 -28.69 7.85 20.47
C GLY A 514 -27.81 8.67 21.42
N PHE A 515 -26.58 9.01 21.03
CA PHE A 515 -25.74 9.90 21.84
C PHE A 515 -26.33 11.30 21.94
N VAL A 516 -26.04 11.95 23.06
CA VAL A 516 -26.42 13.33 23.37
C VAL A 516 -25.16 14.16 23.63
N ASP A 517 -25.30 15.49 23.70
CA ASP A 517 -24.19 16.43 23.96
C ASP A 517 -23.00 16.29 22.98
N ILE A 518 -23.31 15.99 21.72
CA ILE A 518 -22.33 15.78 20.65
C ILE A 518 -21.55 17.09 20.38
N LYS A 519 -20.22 17.01 20.49
CA LYS A 519 -19.30 18.12 20.24
C LYS A 519 -18.24 17.73 19.23
N THR A 520 -18.13 18.51 18.17
CA THR A 520 -17.03 18.42 17.19
C THR A 520 -15.98 19.48 17.50
N VAL A 521 -14.71 19.11 17.46
CA VAL A 521 -13.57 20.01 17.64
C VAL A 521 -12.57 19.78 16.52
N ASP A 522 -12.35 20.79 15.70
CA ASP A 522 -11.43 20.71 14.57
C ASP A 522 -10.04 21.26 14.94
N TYR A 523 -9.01 20.49 14.61
CA TYR A 523 -7.62 20.92 14.70
C TYR A 523 -6.96 20.95 13.32
N LYS A 524 -6.03 21.89 13.13
CA LYS A 524 -5.17 21.90 11.95
C LYS A 524 -3.95 21.00 12.20
N ILE A 525 -3.69 20.10 11.27
CA ILE A 525 -2.53 19.21 11.26
C ILE A 525 -1.63 19.63 10.07
N PRO A 526 -0.61 20.48 10.27
CA PRO A 526 0.29 20.90 9.20
C PRO A 526 1.24 19.76 8.77
N ILE A 527 1.86 19.86 7.59
CA ILE A 527 2.74 18.82 7.02
C ILE A 527 4.19 19.32 6.90
N GLY A 528 4.73 19.93 7.94
CA GLY A 528 6.12 20.39 7.97
C GLY A 528 6.34 21.48 9.00
N ASP A 529 7.52 22.08 8.98
CA ASP A 529 7.96 23.06 9.99
C ASP A 529 7.64 24.52 9.66
N TRP A 530 6.87 24.77 8.60
CA TRP A 530 6.52 26.13 8.15
C TRP A 530 5.55 26.93 9.04
N PRO A 531 4.68 26.35 9.90
CA PRO A 531 3.86 27.16 10.79
C PRO A 531 4.69 28.09 11.67
N LYS A 532 4.21 29.32 11.90
CA LYS A 532 4.88 30.27 12.81
C LYS A 532 4.72 29.89 14.28
N ASP A 533 3.61 29.24 14.60
CA ASP A 533 3.35 28.70 15.93
C ASP A 533 4.33 27.54 16.18
N PRO A 534 5.18 27.61 17.22
CA PRO A 534 6.20 26.59 17.48
C PRO A 534 5.63 25.19 17.71
N ARG A 535 4.45 25.08 18.35
CA ARG A 535 3.79 23.81 18.62
C ARG A 535 3.26 23.21 17.32
N LEU A 536 2.61 24.01 16.47
CA LEU A 536 2.16 23.53 15.16
C LEU A 536 3.33 23.19 14.23
N ALA A 537 4.45 23.91 14.31
CA ALA A 537 5.66 23.56 13.56
C ALA A 537 6.24 22.22 14.04
N GLU A 538 6.21 21.96 15.34
CA GLU A 538 6.61 20.67 15.90
C GLU A 538 5.68 19.54 15.45
N VAL A 539 4.37 19.71 15.59
CA VAL A 539 3.36 18.77 15.07
C VAL A 539 3.64 18.48 13.60
N GLY A 540 3.85 19.52 12.79
CA GLY A 540 4.04 19.33 11.36
C GLY A 540 5.33 18.60 10.97
N ARG A 541 6.41 18.72 11.75
CA ARG A 541 7.61 17.89 11.54
C ARG A 541 7.31 16.41 11.72
N PHE A 542 6.55 16.05 12.75
CA PHE A 542 6.20 14.67 13.04
C PHE A 542 5.17 14.13 12.04
N VAL A 543 4.19 14.94 11.63
CA VAL A 543 3.24 14.56 10.56
C VAL A 543 3.97 14.29 9.26
N LYS A 544 4.93 15.16 8.89
CA LYS A 544 5.78 14.94 7.72
C LYS A 544 6.57 13.63 7.86
N LEU A 545 7.15 13.36 9.04
CA LEU A 545 7.88 12.13 9.30
C LEU A 545 7.00 10.89 9.16
N THR A 546 5.78 10.90 9.71
CA THR A 546 4.79 9.82 9.54
C THR A 546 4.53 9.55 8.06
N LEU A 547 4.26 10.60 7.27
CA LEU A 547 4.00 10.45 5.84
C LEU A 547 5.23 9.97 5.05
N GLU A 548 6.43 10.43 5.42
CA GLU A 548 7.68 10.01 4.78
C GLU A 548 8.06 8.56 5.15
N ASN A 549 7.75 8.12 6.36
CA ASN A 549 8.04 6.78 6.86
C ASN A 549 7.19 5.71 6.17
N ASP A 550 5.90 5.98 5.91
CA ASP A 550 4.98 5.05 5.24
C ASP A 550 4.38 5.63 3.94
N MET A 551 5.21 6.31 3.13
CA MET A 551 4.77 6.81 1.81
C MET A 551 4.18 5.71 0.91
N GLU A 552 4.69 4.48 1.03
CA GLU A 552 4.20 3.34 0.25
C GLU A 552 2.75 2.99 0.63
N ASP A 553 2.37 3.12 1.91
CA ASP A 553 1.01 2.87 2.38
C ASP A 553 0.05 3.99 2.02
N CYS A 554 0.51 5.24 2.01
CA CYS A 554 -0.27 6.36 1.46
C CYS A 554 -0.65 6.17 -0.02
N LEU A 555 0.07 5.33 -0.77
CA LEU A 555 -0.25 4.95 -2.14
C LEU A 555 -0.95 3.60 -2.24
N ARG A 556 -1.05 2.83 -1.16
CA ARG A 556 -1.63 1.48 -1.17
C ARG A 556 -3.14 1.44 -1.31
N VAL A 557 -3.82 2.50 -0.87
CA VAL A 557 -5.25 2.71 -1.17
C VAL A 557 -5.47 2.78 -2.68
N TYR A 558 -4.57 3.44 -3.43
CA TYR A 558 -4.61 3.43 -4.89
C TYR A 558 -4.38 2.03 -5.46
N PHE A 559 -3.43 1.26 -4.92
CA PHE A 559 -3.17 -0.12 -5.39
C PHE A 559 -4.34 -1.07 -5.14
N THR A 560 -4.96 -1.02 -3.96
CA THR A 560 -6.14 -1.82 -3.61
C THR A 560 -7.29 -1.55 -4.59
N VAL A 561 -7.47 -0.30 -5.00
CA VAL A 561 -8.52 0.12 -5.94
C VAL A 561 -8.21 -0.36 -7.35
N VAL A 562 -6.96 -0.25 -7.80
CA VAL A 562 -6.51 -0.79 -9.09
C VAL A 562 -6.65 -2.31 -9.13
N GLU A 563 -6.29 -3.02 -8.06
CA GLU A 563 -6.43 -4.46 -7.92
C GLU A 563 -7.88 -4.91 -7.95
N GLN A 564 -8.77 -4.26 -7.19
CA GLN A 564 -10.19 -4.59 -7.21
C GLN A 564 -10.82 -4.28 -8.56
N CYS A 565 -10.43 -3.18 -9.21
CA CYS A 565 -10.82 -2.90 -10.60
C CYS A 565 -10.31 -3.98 -11.57
N ALA A 566 -9.08 -4.45 -11.40
CA ALA A 566 -8.50 -5.54 -12.20
C ALA A 566 -9.18 -6.89 -11.91
N ALA A 567 -9.56 -7.18 -10.66
CA ALA A 567 -10.28 -8.38 -10.26
C ALA A 567 -11.73 -8.38 -10.79
N MET A 568 -12.43 -7.24 -10.70
CA MET A 568 -13.74 -7.04 -11.34
C MET A 568 -13.66 -7.20 -12.87
N ALA A 569 -12.56 -6.76 -13.49
CA ALA A 569 -12.32 -6.99 -14.91
C ALA A 569 -12.09 -8.48 -15.22
N LYS A 570 -11.31 -9.21 -14.41
CA LYS A 570 -11.11 -10.66 -14.54
C LYS A 570 -12.44 -11.44 -14.43
N GLY A 571 -13.32 -11.06 -13.50
CA GLY A 571 -14.65 -11.69 -13.36
C GLY A 571 -15.60 -11.46 -14.54
N ARG A 572 -15.34 -10.45 -15.39
CA ARG A 572 -16.09 -10.21 -16.64
C ARG A 572 -15.52 -10.96 -17.85
N VAL A 573 -14.29 -11.48 -17.78
CA VAL A 573 -13.68 -12.26 -18.87
C VAL A 573 -14.09 -13.73 -18.81
N SER A 574 -14.42 -14.26 -17.62
CA SER A 574 -14.93 -15.63 -17.47
C SER A 574 -16.32 -15.89 -18.09
N SER A 575 -16.96 -14.87 -18.68
CA SER A 575 -18.25 -15.01 -19.38
C SER A 575 -18.17 -14.87 -20.90
N VAL A 576 -16.99 -14.89 -21.52
CA VAL A 576 -16.88 -14.99 -22.98
C VAL A 576 -16.66 -16.45 -23.32
N PRO A 577 -17.65 -17.16 -23.92
CA PRO A 577 -17.42 -18.49 -24.44
C PRO A 577 -16.35 -18.40 -25.54
N ASP A 578 -15.40 -19.33 -25.54
CA ASP A 578 -14.47 -19.51 -26.64
C ASP A 578 -15.26 -19.57 -27.96
N ALA A 579 -15.07 -18.58 -28.82
CA ALA A 579 -15.64 -18.58 -30.16
C ALA A 579 -14.69 -19.35 -31.08
N GLU A 580 -15.23 -20.44 -31.66
CA GLU A 580 -14.65 -21.29 -32.70
C GLU A 580 -14.09 -20.54 -33.91
#